data_AF-A0A7Y5GIV4-F1
#
_entry.id   AF-A0A7Y5GIV4-F1
#
_cell.length_a   1.000
_cell.length_b   1.000
_cell.length_c   1.000
_cell.angle_alpha   90.00
_cell.angle_beta   90.00
_cell.angle_gamma   90.00
#
_symmetry.space_group_name_H-M   'P 1'
#
loop_
_entity.id
_entity.type
_entity.pdbx_description
1 polymer ?
#
loop_
_entity_poly.entity_id
_entity_poly.type
_entity_poly.pdbx_seq_one_letter_code
_entity_poly.pdbx_strand_id
1 'polypeptide(L)'
;SIRLYHVAGNHDVGNEPTLQALRDYRERFGPDYYSFQEGSIYGIVLNSSLIHSPGNAPGELQKQESWLRAELIKLKSSGFQHILIFQHHPFFLERGDEPDQYFNIPLVRRTPLLHLFRQAGVKHLFAGHYHRNAHGWDGDIEMVTTGPVGMPLGGARSGLRIVEVSEQGVRHQYYEFGALPNQIPAAVGR
;
A
#
# COMPACT_ATOMS: atom_id res chain seq x y z
N SER A 1 23.98 0.58 1.31
CA SER A 1 22.95 0.01 2.22
C SER A 1 21.59 0.13 1.52
N ILE A 2 20.63 -0.73 1.86
CA ILE A 2 19.25 -0.67 1.33
C ILE A 2 18.36 -0.01 2.39
N ARG A 3 17.55 0.98 2.01
CA ARG A 3 16.59 1.63 2.93
C ARG A 3 15.39 0.72 3.18
N LEU A 4 14.91 0.72 4.42
CA LEU A 4 13.77 -0.07 4.86
C LEU A 4 12.61 0.86 5.23
N TYR A 5 11.44 0.55 4.71
CA TYR A 5 10.20 1.26 4.98
C TYR A 5 9.18 0.24 5.50
N HIS A 6 8.74 0.41 6.75
CA HIS A 6 7.81 -0.52 7.41
C HIS A 6 6.36 -0.14 7.12
N VAL A 7 5.51 -1.15 6.94
CA VAL A 7 4.07 -0.99 6.74
C VAL A 7 3.36 -1.83 7.79
N ALA A 8 2.57 -1.20 8.65
CA ALA A 8 1.84 -1.89 9.71
C ALA A 8 0.69 -2.74 9.13
N GLY A 9 0.62 -4.02 9.53
CA GLY A 9 -0.48 -4.92 9.24
C GLY A 9 -1.38 -5.20 10.44
N ASN A 10 -2.48 -5.91 10.21
CA ASN A 10 -3.41 -6.32 11.27
C ASN A 10 -2.76 -7.27 12.29
N HIS A 11 -1.71 -7.99 11.92
CA HIS A 11 -0.92 -8.79 12.86
C HIS A 11 0.04 -7.97 13.73
N ASP A 12 0.31 -6.71 13.37
CA ASP A 12 1.17 -5.81 14.13
C ASP A 12 0.38 -4.93 15.09
N VAL A 13 -0.76 -4.39 14.63
CA VAL A 13 -1.58 -3.42 15.39
C VAL A 13 -2.98 -3.93 15.74
N GLY A 14 -3.34 -5.15 15.34
CA GLY A 14 -4.67 -5.75 15.52
C GLY A 14 -5.61 -5.55 14.33
N ASN A 15 -6.61 -6.43 14.19
CA ASN A 15 -7.71 -6.26 13.23
C ASN A 15 -8.57 -5.03 13.54
N GLU A 16 -8.71 -4.70 14.83
CA GLU A 16 -9.33 -3.48 15.32
C GLU A 16 -8.33 -2.74 16.23
N PRO A 17 -7.52 -1.83 15.68
CA PRO A 17 -6.40 -1.26 16.43
C PRO A 17 -6.82 -0.51 17.68
N THR A 18 -6.09 -0.74 18.77
CA THR A 18 -6.25 0.01 20.03
C THR A 18 -5.16 1.07 20.17
N LEU A 19 -5.39 2.09 20.99
CA LEU A 19 -4.37 3.12 21.28
C LEU A 19 -3.10 2.54 21.89
N GLN A 20 -3.17 1.42 22.63
CA GLN A 20 -1.98 0.75 23.16
C GLN A 20 -1.20 0.06 22.04
N ALA A 21 -1.85 -0.76 21.20
CA ALA A 21 -1.19 -1.46 20.10
C ALA A 21 -0.51 -0.50 19.10
N LEU A 22 -1.15 0.64 18.81
CA LEU A 22 -0.56 1.69 17.97
C LEU A 22 0.68 2.33 18.62
N ARG A 23 0.64 2.59 19.94
CA ARG A 23 1.81 3.11 20.67
C ARG A 23 2.95 2.10 20.68
N ASP A 24 2.67 0.84 21.00
CA ASP A 24 3.67 -0.23 21.04
C ASP A 24 4.36 -0.42 19.68
N TYR A 25 3.59 -0.40 18.59
CA TYR A 25 4.14 -0.44 17.24
C TYR A 25 5.03 0.78 16.99
N ARG A 26 4.55 1.99 17.31
CA ARG A 26 5.26 3.24 17.05
C ARG A 26 6.58 3.35 17.80
N GLU A 27 6.60 2.90 19.05
CA GLU A 27 7.82 2.86 19.88
C GLU A 27 8.86 1.89 19.33
N ARG A 28 8.43 0.76 18.72
CA ARG A 28 9.33 -0.29 18.26
C ARG A 28 9.79 -0.14 16.81
N PHE A 29 8.89 0.29 15.92
CA PHE A 29 9.10 0.30 14.47
C PHE A 29 9.05 1.70 13.85
N GLY A 30 8.68 2.72 14.62
CA GLY A 30 8.46 4.07 14.13
C GLY A 30 7.03 4.32 13.65
N PRO A 31 6.77 5.44 12.96
CA PRO A 31 5.41 5.85 12.61
C PRO A 31 4.69 4.76 11.78
N ASP A 32 3.40 4.57 12.06
CA ASP A 32 2.51 3.61 11.39
C ASP A 32 1.84 4.19 10.12
N TYR A 33 1.96 5.50 9.91
CA TYR A 33 1.72 6.17 8.64
C TYR A 33 2.70 7.33 8.49
N TYR A 34 3.25 7.51 7.29
CA TYR A 34 4.28 8.51 7.01
C TYR A 34 4.52 8.62 5.49
N SER A 35 5.33 9.59 5.09
CA SER A 35 5.81 9.71 3.71
C SER A 35 7.33 9.62 3.64
N PHE A 36 7.84 9.23 2.47
CA PHE A 36 9.27 9.18 2.19
C PHE A 36 9.56 9.56 0.73
N GLN A 37 10.82 9.91 0.48
CA GLN A 37 11.33 10.19 -0.85
C GLN A 37 12.52 9.30 -1.14
N GLU A 38 12.51 8.67 -2.31
CA GLU A 38 13.62 7.87 -2.83
C GLU A 38 13.72 8.08 -4.35
N GLY A 39 14.76 8.80 -4.79
CA GLY A 39 14.88 9.21 -6.19
C GLY A 39 13.64 9.97 -6.66
N SER A 40 12.97 9.46 -7.70
CA SER A 40 11.74 10.03 -8.27
C SER A 40 10.45 9.58 -7.58
N ILE A 41 10.54 8.73 -6.55
CA ILE A 41 9.40 8.17 -5.82
C ILE A 41 9.05 9.09 -4.65
N TYR A 42 7.76 9.43 -4.57
CA TYR A 42 7.13 9.86 -3.32
C TYR A 42 6.27 8.72 -2.77
N GLY A 43 6.75 8.09 -1.71
CA GLY A 43 6.04 7.01 -1.05
C GLY A 43 5.15 7.53 0.07
N ILE A 44 3.91 7.06 0.14
CA ILE A 44 2.99 7.30 1.26
C ILE A 44 2.64 5.95 1.85
N VAL A 45 2.96 5.76 3.13
CA VAL A 45 2.59 4.58 3.91
C VAL A 45 1.36 4.89 4.75
N LEU A 46 0.35 4.03 4.70
CA LEU A 46 -0.89 4.15 5.47
C LEU A 46 -1.05 2.98 6.43
N ASN A 47 -1.55 3.26 7.64
CA ASN A 47 -2.05 2.23 8.53
C ASN A 47 -3.45 1.80 8.07
N SER A 48 -3.48 0.81 7.19
CA SER A 48 -4.73 0.26 6.66
C SER A 48 -5.61 -0.42 7.70
N SER A 49 -5.09 -0.88 8.85
CA SER A 49 -5.92 -1.47 9.91
C SER A 49 -6.82 -0.41 10.56
N LEU A 50 -6.31 0.82 10.72
CA LEU A 50 -7.12 1.97 11.13
C LEU A 50 -8.19 2.34 10.08
N ILE A 51 -7.85 2.24 8.79
CA ILE A 51 -8.82 2.47 7.71
C ILE A 51 -9.83 1.33 7.66
N HIS A 52 -9.44 0.08 7.93
CA HIS A 52 -10.35 -1.05 7.84
C HIS A 52 -11.35 -1.06 8.99
N SER A 53 -10.88 -0.97 10.25
CA SER A 53 -11.74 -1.10 11.43
C SER A 53 -11.34 -0.11 12.54
N PRO A 54 -11.79 1.15 12.47
CA PRO A 54 -11.37 2.20 13.40
C PRO A 54 -12.03 2.16 14.78
N GLY A 55 -12.86 1.14 15.10
CA GLY A 55 -13.78 1.15 16.24
C GLY A 55 -13.13 1.53 17.59
N ASN A 56 -11.93 1.01 17.86
CA ASN A 56 -11.20 1.25 19.11
C ASN A 56 -10.24 2.46 19.06
N ALA A 57 -10.11 3.13 17.91
CA ALA A 57 -9.23 4.28 17.71
C ALA A 57 -9.73 5.26 16.63
N PRO A 58 -11.00 5.72 16.66
CA PRO A 58 -11.56 6.56 15.59
C PRO A 58 -10.85 7.91 15.47
N GLY A 59 -10.33 8.45 16.57
CA GLY A 59 -9.54 9.68 16.56
C GLY A 59 -8.19 9.53 15.85
N GLU A 60 -7.59 8.34 15.86
CA GLU A 60 -6.34 8.07 15.13
C GLU A 60 -6.60 7.95 13.62
N LEU A 61 -7.72 7.36 13.21
CA LEU A 61 -8.15 7.40 11.80
C LEU A 61 -8.30 8.85 11.32
N GLN A 62 -8.99 9.70 12.07
CA GLN A 62 -9.18 11.12 11.70
C GLN A 62 -7.85 11.87 11.56
N LYS A 63 -6.87 11.60 12.43
CA LYS A 63 -5.52 12.17 12.32
C LYS A 63 -4.82 11.71 11.03
N GLN A 64 -4.86 10.42 10.73
CA GLN A 64 -4.28 9.87 9.50
C GLN A 64 -4.97 10.47 8.26
N GLU A 65 -6.30 10.58 8.24
CA GLU A 65 -7.04 11.15 7.10
C GLU A 65 -6.72 12.64 6.91
N SER A 66 -6.63 13.39 8.00
CA SER A 66 -6.27 14.81 7.96
C SER A 66 -4.84 15.02 7.46
N TRP A 67 -3.91 14.21 7.96
CA TRP A 67 -2.53 14.20 7.49
C TRP A 67 -2.44 13.82 6.00
N LEU A 68 -3.12 12.75 5.57
CA LEU A 68 -3.10 12.30 4.18
C LEU A 68 -3.63 13.39 3.23
N ARG A 69 -4.71 14.08 3.59
CA ARG A 69 -5.24 15.19 2.80
C ARG A 69 -4.23 16.32 2.66
N ALA A 70 -3.59 16.72 3.76
CA ALA A 70 -2.55 17.75 3.74
C ALA A 70 -1.36 17.32 2.88
N GLU A 71 -0.95 16.06 2.97
CA GLU A 71 0.18 15.50 2.23
C GLU A 71 -0.11 15.47 0.72
N LEU A 72 -1.30 15.02 0.32
CA LEU A 72 -1.70 15.01 -1.09
C LEU A 72 -1.87 16.44 -1.66
N ILE A 73 -2.31 17.41 -0.85
CA ILE A 73 -2.35 18.83 -1.27
C ILE A 73 -0.95 19.35 -1.53
N LYS A 74 0.00 19.09 -0.62
CA LYS A 74 1.40 19.46 -0.79
C LYS A 74 2.00 18.86 -2.07
N LEU A 75 1.59 17.65 -2.44
CA LEU A 75 2.12 16.98 -3.63
C LEU A 75 1.69 17.63 -4.95
N LYS A 76 0.53 18.29 -5.00
CA LYS A 76 0.05 18.97 -6.23
C LYS A 76 1.01 20.04 -6.74
N SER A 77 1.81 20.66 -5.87
CA SER A 77 2.79 21.68 -6.24
C SER A 77 4.24 21.18 -6.24
N SER A 78 4.47 19.89 -5.92
CA SER A 78 5.80 19.35 -5.65
C SER A 78 6.56 18.87 -6.90
N GLY A 79 5.86 18.62 -8.02
CA GLY A 79 6.45 18.09 -9.25
C GLY A 79 6.87 16.62 -9.21
N PHE A 80 6.55 15.87 -8.15
CA PHE A 80 6.83 14.43 -8.10
C PHE A 80 6.05 13.68 -9.18
N GLN A 81 6.77 12.89 -9.98
CA GLN A 81 6.20 12.14 -11.10
C GLN A 81 5.49 10.86 -10.62
N HIS A 82 5.98 10.22 -9.55
CA HIS A 82 5.46 8.94 -9.08
C HIS A 82 5.08 9.01 -7.60
N ILE A 83 3.78 9.09 -7.34
CA ILE A 83 3.21 8.94 -6.01
C ILE A 83 2.75 7.49 -5.87
N LEU A 84 3.37 6.75 -4.95
CA LEU A 84 3.06 5.35 -4.67
C LEU A 84 2.49 5.24 -3.26
N ILE A 85 1.33 4.58 -3.12
CA ILE A 85 0.73 4.32 -1.82
C ILE A 85 1.05 2.89 -1.41
N PHE A 86 1.48 2.70 -0.16
CA PHE A 86 1.77 1.40 0.43
C PHE A 86 0.91 1.21 1.67
N GLN A 87 0.26 0.05 1.79
CA GLN A 87 -0.49 -0.33 2.98
C GLN A 87 -0.59 -1.85 3.11
N HIS A 88 -1.19 -2.37 4.17
CA HIS A 88 -1.29 -3.81 4.37
C HIS A 88 -2.52 -4.42 3.67
N HIS A 89 -3.72 -3.91 3.96
CA HIS A 89 -4.96 -4.41 3.34
C HIS A 89 -5.15 -3.77 1.96
N PRO A 90 -5.44 -4.53 0.90
CA PRO A 90 -5.77 -3.93 -0.40
C PRO A 90 -7.03 -3.07 -0.32
N PHE A 91 -7.07 -1.99 -1.11
CA PHE A 91 -8.33 -1.25 -1.27
C PHE A 91 -9.38 -2.12 -1.95
N PHE A 92 -8.99 -2.87 -2.96
CA PHE A 92 -9.81 -3.82 -3.70
C PHE A 92 -8.90 -4.90 -4.31
N LEU A 93 -9.46 -6.04 -4.72
CA LEU A 93 -8.71 -7.12 -5.35
C LEU A 93 -8.81 -7.07 -6.87
N GLU A 94 -9.99 -6.73 -7.40
CA GLU A 94 -10.29 -6.73 -8.83
C GLU A 94 -10.85 -5.37 -9.29
N ARG A 95 -11.82 -4.81 -8.56
CA ARG A 95 -12.49 -3.55 -8.95
C ARG A 95 -12.72 -2.63 -7.75
N GLY A 96 -12.56 -1.32 -7.92
CA GLY A 96 -12.76 -0.33 -6.85
C GLY A 96 -14.14 -0.36 -6.18
N ASP A 97 -15.16 -0.79 -6.92
CA ASP A 97 -16.56 -0.90 -6.51
C ASP A 97 -17.00 -2.35 -6.20
N GLU A 98 -16.06 -3.30 -6.04
CA GLU A 98 -16.40 -4.67 -5.67
C GLU A 98 -17.16 -4.72 -4.32
N PRO A 99 -17.80 -5.82 -3.92
CA PRO A 99 -18.40 -5.92 -2.59
C PRO A 99 -17.34 -5.91 -1.47
N ASP A 100 -17.78 -5.62 -0.25
CA ASP A 100 -16.94 -5.77 0.93
C ASP A 100 -16.67 -7.24 1.21
N GLN A 101 -15.41 -7.55 1.51
CA GLN A 101 -14.95 -8.87 1.93
C GLN A 101 -13.87 -8.71 2.99
N TYR A 102 -13.52 -9.82 3.65
CA TYR A 102 -12.50 -9.81 4.71
C TYR A 102 -11.18 -9.13 4.29
N PHE A 103 -10.78 -9.29 3.03
CA PHE A 103 -9.46 -8.85 2.58
C PHE A 103 -9.37 -7.38 2.19
N ASN A 104 -10.49 -6.72 1.85
CA ASN A 104 -10.46 -5.39 1.23
C ASN A 104 -10.94 -4.29 2.17
N ILE A 105 -10.43 -3.06 1.99
CA ILE A 105 -10.89 -1.90 2.75
C ILE A 105 -12.37 -1.63 2.43
N PRO A 106 -13.29 -1.60 3.41
CA PRO A 106 -14.72 -1.48 3.11
C PRO A 106 -15.11 -0.26 2.26
N LEU A 107 -16.14 -0.42 1.41
CA LEU A 107 -16.61 0.55 0.41
C LEU A 107 -16.76 1.95 0.97
N VAL A 108 -17.34 2.06 2.17
CA VAL A 108 -17.59 3.33 2.86
C VAL A 108 -16.30 4.13 3.12
N ARG A 109 -15.14 3.46 3.21
CA ARG A 109 -13.83 4.07 3.44
C ARG A 109 -12.95 4.08 2.20
N ARG A 110 -12.96 3.04 1.36
CA ARG A 110 -12.17 3.06 0.11
C ARG A 110 -12.69 4.05 -0.91
N THR A 111 -13.99 4.18 -1.11
CA THR A 111 -14.57 5.04 -2.16
C THR A 111 -14.09 6.50 -2.07
N PRO A 112 -14.17 7.19 -0.91
CA PRO A 112 -13.66 8.55 -0.80
C PRO A 112 -12.14 8.64 -0.95
N LEU A 113 -11.38 7.62 -0.52
CA LEU A 113 -9.93 7.58 -0.69
C LEU A 113 -9.51 7.41 -2.15
N LEU A 114 -10.16 6.52 -2.89
CA LEU A 114 -9.92 6.35 -4.34
C LEU A 114 -10.23 7.64 -5.10
N HIS A 115 -11.31 8.34 -4.74
CA HIS A 115 -11.59 9.66 -5.32
C HIS A 115 -10.47 10.67 -5.03
N LEU A 116 -9.99 10.73 -3.78
CA LEU A 116 -8.90 11.62 -3.36
C LEU A 116 -7.58 11.29 -4.09
N PHE A 117 -7.27 10.01 -4.26
CA PHE A 117 -6.09 9.53 -5.00
C PHE A 117 -6.14 9.92 -6.47
N ARG A 118 -7.29 9.74 -7.14
CA ARG A 118 -7.47 10.20 -8.53
C ARG A 118 -7.23 11.70 -8.67
N GLN A 119 -7.77 12.51 -7.76
CA GLN A 119 -7.56 13.96 -7.74
C GLN A 119 -6.11 14.38 -7.47
N ALA A 120 -5.32 13.51 -6.85
CA ALA A 120 -3.90 13.73 -6.57
C ALA A 120 -2.99 13.13 -7.66
N GLY A 121 -3.55 12.48 -8.68
CA GLY A 121 -2.76 11.84 -9.75
C GLY A 121 -2.03 10.56 -9.30
N VAL A 122 -2.44 9.96 -8.19
CA VAL A 122 -1.91 8.67 -7.74
C VAL A 122 -2.37 7.59 -8.71
N LYS A 123 -1.45 6.70 -9.11
CA LYS A 123 -1.73 5.60 -10.05
C LYS A 123 -1.45 4.20 -9.53
N HIS A 124 -0.62 4.05 -8.50
CA HIS A 124 -0.23 2.73 -8.00
C HIS A 124 -0.42 2.61 -6.50
N LEU A 125 -1.15 1.58 -6.11
CA LEU A 125 -1.42 1.20 -4.73
C LEU A 125 -0.84 -0.20 -4.51
N PHE A 126 0.01 -0.37 -3.50
CA PHE A 126 0.63 -1.65 -3.16
C PHE A 126 0.14 -2.16 -1.80
N ALA A 127 -0.28 -3.43 -1.77
CA ALA A 127 -0.71 -4.09 -0.55
C ALA A 127 -0.25 -5.55 -0.43
N GLY A 128 -0.54 -6.15 0.73
CA GLY A 128 -0.36 -7.56 1.04
C GLY A 128 -1.68 -8.18 1.50
N HIS A 129 -1.69 -8.81 2.69
CA HIS A 129 -2.87 -9.34 3.39
C HIS A 129 -3.63 -10.51 2.73
N TYR A 130 -3.74 -10.57 1.40
CA TYR A 130 -4.53 -11.59 0.68
C TYR A 130 -3.86 -12.97 0.61
N HIS A 131 -2.58 -13.05 0.97
CA HIS A 131 -1.75 -14.27 0.92
C HIS A 131 -1.72 -14.96 -0.46
N ARG A 132 -2.04 -14.19 -1.50
CA ARG A 132 -2.03 -14.52 -2.93
C ARG A 132 -1.72 -13.24 -3.70
N ASN A 133 -1.38 -13.36 -4.98
CA ASN A 133 -1.34 -12.18 -5.84
C ASN A 133 -2.75 -11.83 -6.32
N ALA A 134 -3.05 -10.54 -6.40
CA ALA A 134 -4.24 -10.01 -7.06
C ALA A 134 -3.90 -8.66 -7.70
N HIS A 135 -4.43 -8.41 -8.90
CA HIS A 135 -4.27 -7.17 -9.65
C HIS A 135 -5.66 -6.67 -10.04
N GLY A 136 -5.96 -5.43 -9.69
CA GLY A 136 -7.24 -4.81 -10.00
C GLY A 136 -7.06 -3.38 -10.48
N TRP A 137 -8.11 -2.86 -11.13
CA TRP A 137 -8.13 -1.49 -11.64
C TRP A 137 -9.39 -0.72 -11.21
N ASP A 138 -9.21 0.58 -10.98
CA ASP A 138 -10.28 1.56 -10.80
C ASP A 138 -9.95 2.84 -11.58
N GLY A 139 -10.39 2.89 -12.84
CA GLY A 139 -9.89 3.87 -13.81
C GLY A 139 -8.39 3.68 -14.05
N ASP A 140 -7.60 4.74 -13.88
CA ASP A 140 -6.15 4.72 -14.06
C ASP A 140 -5.38 4.25 -12.81
N ILE A 141 -6.09 3.92 -11.71
CA ILE A 141 -5.48 3.40 -10.50
C ILE A 141 -5.32 1.89 -10.62
N GLU A 142 -4.09 1.43 -10.52
CA GLU A 142 -3.73 0.02 -10.36
C GLU A 142 -3.57 -0.32 -8.87
N MET A 143 -4.25 -1.38 -8.43
CA MET A 143 -4.13 -1.96 -7.10
C MET A 143 -3.40 -3.30 -7.21
N VAL A 144 -2.21 -3.34 -6.62
CA VAL A 144 -1.30 -4.48 -6.64
C VAL A 144 -1.25 -5.12 -5.27
N THR A 145 -1.86 -6.31 -5.16
CA THR A 145 -1.74 -7.14 -3.96
C THR A 145 -0.63 -8.17 -4.16
N THR A 146 0.40 -8.10 -3.34
CA THR A 146 1.60 -8.93 -3.43
C THR A 146 1.43 -10.21 -2.62
N GLY A 147 1.71 -11.34 -3.25
CA GLY A 147 1.74 -12.65 -2.57
C GLY A 147 2.77 -12.68 -1.44
N PRO A 148 2.61 -13.58 -0.45
CA PRO A 148 3.33 -13.47 0.79
C PRO A 148 4.72 -14.12 0.70
N VAL A 149 5.55 -13.84 1.70
CA VAL A 149 6.73 -14.66 2.00
C VAL A 149 6.31 -15.91 2.78
N GLY A 150 5.45 -15.76 3.80
CA GLY A 150 4.96 -16.86 4.64
C GLY A 150 3.46 -17.12 4.48
N MET A 151 3.02 -18.36 4.73
CA MET A 151 1.61 -18.76 4.70
C MET A 151 0.85 -18.49 3.38
N PRO A 152 1.38 -18.86 2.20
CA PRO A 152 0.61 -18.70 0.97
C PRO A 152 -0.68 -19.52 1.00
N LEU A 153 -1.75 -18.97 0.42
CA LEU A 153 -3.07 -19.60 0.41
C LEU A 153 -3.50 -19.95 -1.03
N GLY A 154 -4.45 -20.88 -1.17
CA GLY A 154 -5.09 -21.18 -2.46
C GLY A 154 -4.10 -21.60 -3.57
N GLY A 155 -3.04 -22.32 -3.21
CA GLY A 155 -2.02 -22.79 -4.16
C GLY A 155 -0.98 -21.74 -4.56
N ALA A 156 -1.01 -20.53 -4.00
CA ALA A 156 0.06 -19.56 -4.17
C ALA A 156 1.39 -20.07 -3.60
N ARG A 157 2.48 -19.38 -3.96
CA ARG A 157 3.83 -19.70 -3.54
C ARG A 157 4.50 -18.49 -2.90
N SER A 158 5.49 -18.76 -2.06
CA SER A 158 6.31 -17.75 -1.42
C SER A 158 7.19 -17.01 -2.42
N GLY A 159 7.34 -15.71 -2.23
CA GLY A 159 8.09 -14.86 -3.15
C GLY A 159 8.09 -13.40 -2.73
N LEU A 160 8.58 -12.55 -3.62
CA LEU A 160 8.62 -11.11 -3.46
C LEU A 160 8.28 -10.39 -4.77
N ARG A 161 7.85 -9.13 -4.66
CA ARG A 161 7.62 -8.27 -5.82
C ARG A 161 8.78 -7.30 -5.98
N ILE A 162 9.28 -7.19 -7.20
CA ILE A 162 10.24 -6.17 -7.59
C ILE A 162 9.47 -5.10 -8.35
N VAL A 163 9.66 -3.85 -7.93
CA VAL A 163 9.05 -2.66 -8.52
C VAL A 163 10.16 -1.77 -9.04
N GLU A 164 10.14 -1.50 -10.34
CA GLU A 164 11.07 -0.61 -11.04
C GLU A 164 10.34 0.69 -11.33
N VAL A 165 10.92 1.81 -10.90
CA VAL A 165 10.37 3.16 -11.13
C VAL A 165 11.36 3.97 -11.94
N SER A 166 10.88 4.56 -13.03
CA SER A 166 11.67 5.33 -13.99
C SER A 166 10.80 6.46 -14.56
N GLU A 167 11.38 7.41 -15.29
CA GLU A 167 10.63 8.47 -15.98
C GLU A 167 9.53 7.92 -16.91
N GLN A 168 9.71 6.70 -17.43
CA GLN A 168 8.74 6.03 -18.31
C GLN A 168 7.52 5.48 -17.55
N GLY A 169 7.60 5.38 -16.22
CA GLY A 169 6.54 4.85 -15.36
C GLY A 169 7.02 3.82 -14.35
N VAL A 170 6.04 3.09 -13.81
CA VAL A 170 6.23 2.04 -12.82
C VAL A 170 6.00 0.69 -13.49
N ARG A 171 6.95 -0.23 -13.36
CA ARG A 171 6.80 -1.63 -13.78
C ARG A 171 7.02 -2.52 -12.59
N HIS A 172 6.32 -3.65 -12.51
CA HIS A 172 6.54 -4.58 -11.42
C HIS A 172 6.29 -6.04 -11.79
N GLN A 173 7.03 -6.93 -11.15
CA GLN A 173 6.90 -8.37 -11.34
C GLN A 173 6.99 -9.08 -9.99
N TYR A 174 6.10 -10.06 -9.78
CA TYR A 174 6.22 -10.98 -8.67
C TYR A 174 7.11 -12.15 -9.07
N TYR A 175 8.05 -12.48 -8.21
CA TYR A 175 8.93 -13.63 -8.36
C TYR A 175 8.71 -14.56 -7.19
N GLU A 176 8.25 -15.76 -7.49
CA GLU A 176 8.38 -16.88 -6.56
C GLU A 176 9.86 -17.09 -6.25
N PHE A 177 10.22 -17.48 -5.03
CA PHE A 177 11.64 -17.61 -4.67
C PHE A 177 12.42 -18.59 -5.55
N GLY A 178 11.77 -19.63 -6.08
CA GLY A 178 12.39 -20.56 -7.04
C GLY A 178 12.65 -19.97 -8.44
N ALA A 179 12.13 -18.77 -8.72
CA ALA A 179 12.23 -18.07 -10.00
C ALA A 179 12.82 -16.66 -9.87
N LEU A 180 13.40 -16.32 -8.71
CA LEU A 180 14.00 -15.01 -8.48
C LEU A 180 15.27 -14.85 -9.33
N PRO A 181 15.38 -13.78 -10.14
CA PRO A 181 16.55 -13.60 -10.99
C PRO A 181 17.75 -13.11 -10.17
N ASN A 182 18.96 -13.49 -10.58
CA ASN A 182 20.21 -13.01 -9.97
C ASN A 182 20.51 -11.54 -10.30
N GLN A 183 19.90 -11.02 -11.38
CA GLN A 183 19.99 -9.63 -11.82
C GLN A 183 18.67 -9.25 -12.48
N ILE A 184 18.21 -8.01 -12.26
CA ILE A 184 17.06 -7.47 -12.99
C ILE A 184 17.56 -6.98 -14.35
N PRO A 185 17.08 -7.56 -15.47
CA PRO A 185 17.47 -7.09 -16.79
C PRO A 185 17.17 -5.60 -16.90
N ALA A 186 18.13 -4.82 -17.40
CA ALA A 186 17.89 -3.41 -17.67
C ALA A 186 16.64 -3.28 -18.56
N ALA A 187 15.78 -2.31 -18.25
CA ALA A 187 14.61 -2.00 -19.06
C ALA A 187 15.07 -1.82 -20.52
N VAL A 188 14.68 -2.73 -21.40
CA VAL A 188 14.93 -2.54 -22.84
C VAL A 188 14.02 -1.39 -23.26
N GLY A 189 14.59 -0.20 -23.41
CA GLY A 189 13.87 0.99 -23.82
C GLY A 189 13.05 0.70 -25.07
N ARG A 190 11.75 0.91 -25.00
CA ARG A 190 10.88 1.03 -26.17
C ARG A 190 10.38 2.46 -26.24
#